data_AF-A0A3N5KD38-F1
#
_entry.id   AF-A0A3N5KD38-F1
#
_cell.length_a   1.000
_cell.length_b   1.000
_cell.length_c   1.000
_cell.angle_alpha   90.00
_cell.angle_beta   90.00
_cell.angle_gamma   90.00
#
_symmetry.space_group_name_H-M   'P 1'
#
loop_
_entity.id
_entity.type
_entity.pdbx_description
1 polymer ?
#
loop_
_entity_poly.entity_id
_entity_poly.type
_entity_poly.pdbx_seq_one_letter_code
_entity_poly.pdbx_strand_id
1 'polypeptide(L)'
;EHYAAEDVRHLVALRERLAGELRARRREGWVDEECRALEATPAADRVFDPDDCFRIKGVRMLDRRGLGVLREMFVAREAWAHARGRPPFKVLGNDTLLRLAAERPTTEDALARIPGCTPTVLGRHGDGILQAIARGLGIPESALPLLRRPVKPRVAPAVARRIGALVDWRAEAAPRVGLDPGLVLPRRLIERLAESAPTDLETLQAVEGIRRWRVGAFGPEILGALAGKDGHAHRRQTGDGLPAGREGAGGA
;
A
#
# COMPACT_ATOMS: atom_id res chain seq x y z
N GLU A 1 8.43 -30.29 9.29
CA GLU A 1 7.28 -31.13 8.91
C GLU A 1 6.14 -31.04 9.91
N HIS A 2 6.38 -31.28 11.21
CA HIS A 2 5.32 -31.17 12.24
C HIS A 2 4.57 -29.82 12.22
N TYR A 3 5.28 -28.69 12.15
CA TYR A 3 4.67 -27.35 12.07
C TYR A 3 3.71 -27.19 10.88
N ALA A 4 4.11 -27.61 9.68
CA ALA A 4 3.28 -27.49 8.48
C ALA A 4 2.03 -28.39 8.52
N ALA A 5 2.09 -29.52 9.22
CA ALA A 5 0.94 -30.40 9.41
C ALA A 5 -0.08 -29.80 10.39
N GLU A 6 0.39 -29.17 11.47
CA GLU A 6 -0.48 -28.50 12.44
C GLU A 6 -1.23 -27.30 11.83
N ASP A 7 -0.62 -26.59 10.87
CA ASP A 7 -1.26 -25.47 10.16
C ASP A 7 -2.54 -25.88 9.39
N VAL A 8 -2.64 -27.14 8.94
CA VAL A 8 -3.78 -27.63 8.15
C VAL A 8 -4.72 -28.56 8.91
N ARG A 9 -4.23 -29.20 9.99
CA ARG A 9 -4.97 -30.19 10.79
C ARG A 9 -6.36 -29.70 11.21
N HIS A 10 -6.46 -28.43 11.59
CA HIS A 10 -7.68 -27.86 12.18
C HIS A 10 -8.55 -27.07 11.19
N LEU A 11 -8.10 -26.82 9.96
CA LEU A 11 -8.78 -25.92 9.03
C LEU A 11 -10.16 -26.42 8.60
N VAL A 12 -10.33 -27.73 8.40
CA VAL A 12 -11.64 -28.31 8.01
C VAL A 12 -12.67 -28.12 9.13
N ALA A 13 -12.31 -28.46 10.37
CA ALA A 13 -13.20 -28.28 11.52
C ALA A 13 -13.52 -26.80 11.77
N LEU A 14 -12.53 -25.91 11.58
CA LEU A 14 -12.74 -24.47 11.68
C LEU A 14 -13.68 -23.95 10.59
N ARG A 15 -13.51 -24.39 9.34
CA ARG A 15 -14.38 -24.05 8.21
C ARG A 15 -15.84 -24.39 8.52
N GLU A 16 -16.13 -25.60 9.00
CA GLU A 16 -17.51 -26.02 9.28
C GLU A 16 -18.16 -25.13 10.36
N ARG A 17 -17.42 -24.79 11.42
CA ARG A 17 -17.88 -23.89 12.48
C ARG A 17 -18.19 -22.50 11.93
N LEU A 18 -17.26 -21.91 11.18
CA LEU A 18 -17.43 -20.58 10.58
C LEU A 18 -18.56 -20.57 9.55
N ALA A 19 -18.73 -21.64 8.76
CA ALA A 19 -19.84 -21.77 7.81
C ALA A 19 -21.20 -21.82 8.53
N GLY A 20 -21.30 -22.55 9.64
CA GLY A 20 -22.49 -22.54 10.50
C GLY A 20 -22.83 -21.14 11.01
N GLU A 21 -21.84 -20.41 11.50
CA GLU A 21 -21.99 -19.03 11.95
C GLU A 21 -22.39 -18.05 10.85
N LEU A 22 -21.86 -18.21 9.64
CA LEU A 22 -22.20 -17.40 8.47
C LEU A 22 -23.64 -17.66 8.01
N ARG A 23 -24.08 -18.94 8.01
CA ARG A 23 -25.46 -19.32 7.72
C ARG A 23 -26.44 -18.73 8.71
N ALA A 24 -26.13 -18.79 10.01
CA ALA A 24 -26.95 -18.17 11.05
C ALA A 24 -27.12 -16.65 10.85
N ARG A 25 -26.09 -15.98 10.29
CA ARG A 25 -26.12 -14.54 9.97
C ARG A 25 -26.58 -14.22 8.55
N ARG A 26 -26.94 -15.22 7.72
CA ARG A 26 -27.27 -15.09 6.29
C ARG A 26 -26.18 -14.41 5.45
N ARG A 27 -24.90 -14.65 5.78
CA ARG A 27 -23.72 -14.06 5.13
C ARG A 27 -22.89 -15.05 4.31
N GLU A 28 -23.34 -16.29 4.18
CA GLU A 28 -22.64 -17.32 3.39
C GLU A 28 -22.39 -16.85 1.94
N GLY A 29 -23.40 -16.28 1.30
CA GLY A 29 -23.25 -15.72 -0.06
C GLY A 29 -22.29 -14.53 -0.16
N TRP A 30 -22.07 -13.78 0.94
CA TRP A 30 -21.10 -12.68 0.95
C TRP A 30 -19.68 -13.25 0.86
N VAL A 31 -19.41 -14.28 1.66
CA VAL A 31 -18.10 -14.94 1.71
C VAL A 31 -17.82 -15.71 0.42
N ASP A 32 -18.81 -16.45 -0.10
CA ASP A 32 -18.70 -17.15 -1.39
C ASP A 32 -18.31 -16.18 -2.53
N GLU A 33 -18.92 -15.00 -2.57
CA GLU A 33 -18.56 -13.98 -3.55
C GLU A 33 -17.15 -13.43 -3.37
N GLU A 34 -16.72 -13.15 -2.13
CA GLU A 34 -15.35 -12.69 -1.87
C GLU A 34 -14.31 -13.78 -2.17
N CYS A 35 -14.59 -15.05 -1.85
CA CYS A 35 -13.73 -16.20 -2.19
C CYS A 35 -13.56 -16.35 -3.71
N ARG A 36 -14.65 -16.35 -4.48
CA ARG A 36 -14.59 -16.41 -5.94
C ARG A 36 -13.78 -15.25 -6.53
N ALA A 37 -13.90 -14.06 -5.94
CA ALA A 37 -13.14 -12.93 -6.41
C ALA A 37 -11.63 -13.02 -6.09
N LEU A 38 -11.28 -13.68 -4.97
CA LEU A 38 -9.88 -14.01 -4.67
C LEU A 38 -9.34 -15.07 -5.64
N GLU A 39 -10.11 -16.12 -5.92
CA GLU A 39 -9.75 -17.16 -6.91
C GLU A 39 -9.55 -16.59 -8.32
N ALA A 40 -10.36 -15.59 -8.70
CA ALA A 40 -10.24 -14.93 -10.00
C ALA A 40 -9.10 -13.88 -10.05
N THR A 41 -8.40 -13.61 -8.95
CA THR A 41 -7.29 -12.66 -8.94
C THR A 41 -6.09 -13.31 -9.63
N PRO A 42 -5.60 -12.76 -10.75
CA PRO A 42 -4.43 -13.30 -11.43
C PRO A 42 -3.22 -13.36 -10.49
N ALA A 43 -2.37 -14.37 -10.66
CA ALA A 43 -1.07 -14.35 -10.02
C ALA A 43 -0.34 -13.06 -10.41
N ALA A 44 0.27 -12.40 -9.44
CA ALA A 44 1.01 -11.19 -9.72
C ALA A 44 2.27 -11.55 -10.53
N ASP A 45 2.24 -11.27 -11.83
CA ASP A 45 3.45 -11.32 -12.64
C ASP A 45 4.37 -10.19 -12.19
N ARG A 46 5.46 -10.56 -11.49
CA ARG A 46 6.50 -9.59 -11.16
C ARG A 46 7.35 -9.35 -12.39
N VAL A 47 6.90 -8.45 -13.25
CA VAL A 47 7.70 -7.93 -14.36
C VAL A 47 8.86 -7.13 -13.77
N PHE A 48 10.09 -7.55 -14.07
CA PHE A 48 11.27 -6.82 -13.65
C PHE A 48 11.35 -5.49 -14.41
N ASP A 49 11.38 -4.38 -13.65
CA ASP A 49 11.66 -3.04 -14.18
C ASP A 49 12.99 -2.55 -13.59
N PRO A 50 14.01 -2.24 -14.42
CA PRO A 50 15.26 -1.63 -13.96
C PRO A 50 15.06 -0.38 -13.09
N ASP A 51 13.96 0.36 -13.31
CA ASP A 51 13.67 1.61 -12.62
C ASP A 51 12.97 1.39 -11.26
N ASP A 52 12.65 0.14 -10.89
CA ASP A 52 12.15 -0.20 -9.56
C ASP A 52 13.13 0.21 -8.44
N CYS A 53 14.43 0.33 -8.76
CA CYS A 53 15.43 0.85 -7.83
C CYS A 53 15.10 2.27 -7.32
N PHE A 54 14.34 3.06 -8.08
CA PHE A 54 13.93 4.40 -7.71
C PHE A 54 12.81 4.44 -6.66
N ARG A 55 12.28 3.28 -6.25
CA ARG A 55 11.39 3.16 -5.09
C ARG A 55 12.16 2.93 -3.78
N ILE A 56 13.47 2.66 -3.84
CA ILE A 56 14.30 2.44 -2.65
C ILE A 56 14.34 3.72 -1.80
N LYS A 57 13.98 3.60 -0.52
CA LYS A 57 14.06 4.70 0.44
C LYS A 57 15.50 5.20 0.53
N GLY A 58 15.72 6.51 0.33
CA GLY A 58 17.04 7.14 0.32
C GLY A 58 17.56 7.49 -1.07
N VAL A 59 16.95 6.98 -2.15
CA VAL A 59 17.38 7.26 -3.53
C VAL A 59 17.41 8.75 -3.90
N ARG A 60 16.59 9.56 -3.24
CA ARG A 60 16.52 11.02 -3.44
C ARG A 60 17.78 11.78 -3.00
N MET A 61 18.69 11.13 -2.28
CA MET A 61 19.97 11.70 -1.88
C MET A 61 21.05 11.57 -2.97
N LEU A 62 20.81 10.77 -4.01
CA LEU A 62 21.74 10.57 -5.11
C LEU A 62 21.63 11.69 -6.14
N ASP A 63 22.77 12.07 -6.71
CA ASP A 63 22.85 12.88 -7.92
C ASP A 63 22.41 12.05 -9.15
N ARG A 64 22.19 12.71 -10.31
CA ARG A 64 21.77 12.03 -11.54
C ARG A 64 22.70 10.89 -11.93
N ARG A 65 24.00 11.07 -11.71
CA ARG A 65 25.03 10.07 -11.99
C ARG A 65 24.90 8.86 -11.06
N GLY A 66 24.69 9.09 -9.77
CA GLY A 66 24.40 8.07 -8.77
C GLY A 66 23.12 7.30 -9.08
N LEU A 67 22.09 7.94 -9.66
CA LEU A 67 20.90 7.23 -10.14
C LEU A 67 21.23 6.26 -11.28
N GLY A 68 22.11 6.65 -12.21
CA GLY A 68 22.61 5.79 -13.27
C GLY A 68 23.35 4.57 -12.72
N VAL A 69 24.25 4.80 -11.76
CA VAL A 69 24.98 3.72 -11.07
C VAL A 69 24.04 2.81 -10.28
N LEU A 70 23.06 3.38 -9.56
CA LEU A 70 22.08 2.60 -8.81
C LEU A 70 21.28 1.68 -9.72
N ARG A 71 20.86 2.15 -10.89
CA ARG A 71 20.11 1.36 -11.87
C ARG A 71 20.92 0.15 -12.34
N GLU A 72 22.16 0.36 -12.75
CA GLU A 72 23.05 -0.72 -13.20
C GLU A 72 23.37 -1.71 -12.07
N MET A 73 23.59 -1.21 -10.86
CA MET A 73 23.81 -2.03 -9.67
C MET A 73 22.57 -2.86 -9.30
N PHE A 74 21.37 -2.29 -9.45
CA PHE A 74 20.12 -2.97 -9.21
C PHE A 74 19.91 -4.11 -10.20
N VAL A 75 20.09 -3.85 -11.50
CA VAL A 75 20.02 -4.87 -12.56
C VAL A 75 21.00 -6.01 -12.29
N ALA A 76 22.25 -5.68 -11.95
CA ALA A 76 23.27 -6.69 -11.65
C ALA A 76 22.89 -7.56 -10.44
N ARG A 77 22.40 -6.93 -9.35
CA ARG A 77 21.96 -7.65 -8.16
C ARG A 77 20.80 -8.61 -8.46
N GLU A 78 19.80 -8.18 -9.23
CA GLU A 78 18.66 -9.02 -9.58
C GLU A 78 19.09 -10.23 -10.42
N ALA A 79 20.01 -10.03 -11.37
CA ALA A 79 20.60 -11.13 -12.15
C ALA A 79 21.34 -12.15 -11.26
N TRP A 80 22.18 -11.68 -10.32
CA TRP A 80 22.88 -12.56 -9.38
C TRP A 80 21.93 -13.30 -8.44
N ALA A 81 20.87 -12.62 -7.99
CA ALA A 81 19.85 -13.19 -7.11
C ALA A 81 19.07 -14.30 -7.83
N HIS A 82 18.65 -14.03 -9.07
CA HIS A 82 17.95 -14.97 -9.92
C HIS A 82 18.79 -16.22 -10.21
N ALA A 83 20.05 -16.04 -10.64
CA ALA A 83 20.98 -17.15 -10.93
C ALA A 83 21.22 -18.07 -9.72
N ARG A 84 21.00 -17.57 -8.50
CA ARG A 84 21.23 -18.31 -7.24
C ARG A 84 19.95 -18.80 -6.58
N GLY A 85 18.77 -18.49 -7.14
CA GLY A 85 17.48 -18.78 -6.52
C GLY A 85 17.35 -18.14 -5.13
N ARG A 86 17.86 -16.91 -4.94
CA ARG A 86 17.81 -16.21 -3.65
C ARG A 86 17.16 -14.84 -3.77
N PRO A 87 16.52 -14.34 -2.69
CA PRO A 87 16.03 -12.98 -2.66
C PRO A 87 17.16 -11.96 -2.86
N PRO A 88 16.95 -10.86 -3.62
CA PRO A 88 17.98 -9.88 -3.93
C PRO A 88 18.68 -9.26 -2.71
N PHE A 89 17.94 -9.02 -1.62
CA PHE A 89 18.50 -8.47 -0.38
C PHE A 89 19.50 -9.40 0.32
N LYS A 90 19.49 -10.71 0.01
CA LYS A 90 20.49 -11.68 0.49
C LYS A 90 21.78 -11.65 -0.34
N VAL A 91 21.78 -10.98 -1.49
CA VAL A 91 22.97 -10.73 -2.31
C VAL A 91 23.60 -9.41 -1.89
N LEU A 92 22.84 -8.30 -1.99
CA LEU A 92 23.25 -6.97 -1.54
C LEU A 92 22.04 -6.22 -0.95
N GLY A 93 22.21 -5.67 0.24
CA GLY A 93 21.20 -4.83 0.88
C GLY A 93 20.96 -3.52 0.10
N ASN A 94 19.76 -2.95 0.24
CA ASN A 94 19.44 -1.66 -0.39
C ASN A 94 20.36 -0.53 0.09
N ASP A 95 20.73 -0.52 1.38
CA ASP A 95 21.64 0.49 1.92
C ASP A 95 23.04 0.41 1.30
N THR A 96 23.54 -0.81 1.04
CA THR A 96 24.82 -1.03 0.35
C THR A 96 24.74 -0.57 -1.09
N LEU A 97 23.65 -0.85 -1.82
CA LEU A 97 23.45 -0.34 -3.18
C LEU A 97 23.49 1.20 -3.23
N LEU A 98 22.80 1.87 -2.30
CA LEU A 98 22.79 3.33 -2.22
C LEU A 98 24.18 3.89 -1.93
N ARG A 99 24.95 3.26 -1.04
CA ARG A 99 26.33 3.67 -0.74
C ARG A 99 27.25 3.49 -1.94
N LEU A 100 27.19 2.34 -2.62
CA LEU A 100 27.94 2.09 -3.86
C LEU A 100 27.61 3.12 -4.94
N ALA A 101 26.33 3.47 -5.08
CA ALA A 101 25.87 4.48 -6.02
C ALA A 101 26.32 5.91 -5.67
N ALA A 102 26.42 6.24 -4.38
CA ALA A 102 26.89 7.54 -3.92
C ALA A 102 28.43 7.67 -4.04
N GLU A 103 29.15 6.68 -3.51
CA GLU A 103 30.61 6.69 -3.35
C GLU A 103 31.35 6.31 -4.64
N ARG A 104 30.73 5.51 -5.51
CA ARG A 104 31.25 5.11 -6.84
C ARG A 104 32.70 4.58 -6.81
N PRO A 105 33.02 3.60 -5.93
CA PRO A 105 34.36 3.04 -5.84
C PRO A 105 34.79 2.38 -7.15
N THR A 106 36.06 2.58 -7.51
CA THR A 106 36.66 2.06 -8.76
C THR A 106 37.72 0.98 -8.52
N THR A 107 38.00 0.64 -7.26
CA THR A 107 38.98 -0.38 -6.87
C THR A 107 38.41 -1.33 -5.82
N GLU A 108 38.97 -2.53 -5.73
CA GLU A 108 38.57 -3.52 -4.71
C GLU A 108 38.80 -3.01 -3.28
N ASP A 109 39.92 -2.33 -3.02
CA ASP A 109 40.20 -1.73 -1.71
C ASP A 109 39.15 -0.68 -1.33
N ALA A 110 38.67 0.11 -2.29
CA ALA A 110 37.61 1.07 -2.06
C ALA A 110 36.28 0.36 -1.79
N LEU A 111 35.99 -0.74 -2.50
CA LEU A 111 34.80 -1.56 -2.24
C LEU A 111 34.81 -2.17 -0.84
N ALA A 112 35.95 -2.65 -0.36
CA ALA A 112 36.08 -3.27 0.97
C ALA A 112 35.76 -2.30 2.12
N ARG A 113 35.86 -0.99 1.88
CA ARG A 113 35.48 0.04 2.86
C ARG A 113 33.98 0.33 2.90
N ILE A 114 33.21 -0.16 1.92
CA ILE A 114 31.76 0.07 1.86
C ILE A 114 31.02 -0.89 2.80
N PRO A 115 30.20 -0.39 3.75
CA PRO A 115 29.37 -1.24 4.59
C PRO A 115 28.46 -2.19 3.80
N GLY A 116 28.61 -3.49 4.06
CA GLY A 116 27.90 -4.58 3.39
C GLY A 116 28.70 -5.28 2.28
N CYS A 117 29.81 -4.69 1.83
CA CYS A 117 30.77 -5.35 0.94
C CYS A 117 31.74 -6.24 1.72
N THR A 118 31.20 -7.25 2.41
CA THR A 118 31.99 -8.21 3.20
C THR A 118 32.96 -9.02 2.31
N PRO A 119 34.02 -9.65 2.86
CA PRO A 119 34.93 -10.48 2.08
C PRO A 119 34.22 -11.58 1.26
N THR A 120 33.12 -12.15 1.79
CA THR A 120 32.31 -13.12 1.06
C THR A 120 31.56 -12.51 -0.13
N VAL A 121 31.09 -11.27 0.01
CA VAL A 121 30.44 -10.54 -1.08
C VAL A 121 31.48 -10.17 -2.15
N LEU A 122 32.63 -9.64 -1.74
CA LEU A 122 33.72 -9.26 -2.65
C LEU A 122 34.23 -10.47 -3.44
N GLY A 123 34.52 -11.58 -2.78
CA GLY A 123 35.00 -12.78 -3.47
C GLY A 123 33.97 -13.42 -4.43
N ARG A 124 32.69 -13.06 -4.34
CA ARG A 124 31.64 -13.58 -5.24
C ARG A 124 31.19 -12.58 -6.30
N HIS A 125 31.21 -11.30 -5.98
CA HIS A 125 30.54 -10.25 -6.77
C HIS A 125 31.41 -9.01 -6.97
N GLY A 126 32.63 -8.95 -6.44
CA GLY A 126 33.52 -7.77 -6.49
C GLY A 126 33.69 -7.22 -7.90
N ASP A 127 34.15 -8.05 -8.83
CA ASP A 127 34.30 -7.70 -10.26
C ASP A 127 32.98 -7.22 -10.87
N GLY A 128 31.89 -7.94 -10.57
CA GLY A 128 30.56 -7.60 -11.07
C GLY A 128 30.06 -6.26 -10.54
N ILE A 129 30.40 -5.90 -9.30
CA ILE A 129 30.09 -4.60 -8.69
C ILE A 129 30.87 -3.49 -9.41
N LEU A 130 32.19 -3.66 -9.58
CA LEU A 130 33.03 -2.68 -10.29
C LEU A 130 32.53 -2.46 -11.73
N GLN A 131 32.21 -3.54 -12.44
CA GLN A 131 31.66 -3.47 -13.80
C GLN A 131 30.32 -2.75 -13.85
N ALA A 132 29.42 -3.00 -12.90
CA ALA A 132 28.13 -2.31 -12.83
C ALA A 132 28.28 -0.81 -12.53
N ILE A 133 29.20 -0.44 -11.62
CA ILE A 133 29.55 0.96 -11.37
C ILE A 133 30.10 1.60 -12.64
N ALA A 134 31.04 0.96 -13.32
CA ALA A 134 31.63 1.45 -14.56
C ALA A 134 30.57 1.67 -15.65
N ARG A 135 29.62 0.75 -15.82
CA ARG A 135 28.49 0.95 -16.75
C ARG A 135 27.66 2.18 -16.40
N GLY A 136 27.32 2.37 -15.12
CA GLY A 136 26.55 3.53 -14.67
C GLY A 136 27.28 4.86 -14.85
N LEU A 137 28.61 4.85 -14.68
CA LEU A 137 29.48 5.99 -14.95
C LEU A 137 29.58 6.30 -16.45
N GLY A 138 29.51 5.28 -17.31
CA GLY A 138 29.56 5.41 -18.76
C GLY A 138 28.28 5.94 -19.43
N ILE A 139 27.16 6.06 -18.70
CA ILE A 139 25.89 6.54 -19.28
C ILE A 139 26.03 8.00 -19.76
N PRO A 140 25.66 8.35 -21.01
CA PRO A 140 25.68 9.74 -21.46
C PRO A 140 24.80 10.65 -20.59
N GLU A 141 25.18 11.92 -20.40
CA GLU A 141 24.45 12.86 -19.53
C GLU A 141 22.98 13.07 -19.97
N SER A 142 22.70 12.94 -21.27
CA SER A 142 21.37 12.98 -21.86
C SER A 142 20.50 11.76 -21.53
N ALA A 143 21.14 10.62 -21.23
CA ALA A 143 20.49 9.35 -20.92
C ALA A 143 20.42 9.07 -19.40
N LEU A 144 20.98 9.94 -18.56
CA LEU A 144 20.92 9.76 -17.10
C LEU A 144 19.49 9.87 -16.57
N PRO A 145 19.10 8.97 -15.64
CA PRO A 145 17.77 8.99 -15.03
C PRO A 145 17.45 10.32 -14.34
N LEU A 146 16.16 10.66 -14.31
CA LEU A 146 15.63 11.81 -13.60
C LEU A 146 14.48 11.37 -12.69
N LEU A 147 14.63 11.55 -11.39
CA LEU A 147 13.53 11.37 -10.45
C LEU A 147 12.53 12.52 -10.61
N ARG A 148 11.46 12.29 -11.37
CA ARG A 148 10.32 13.23 -11.39
C ARG A 148 9.66 13.21 -10.02
N ARG A 149 9.49 14.38 -9.39
CA ARG A 149 8.60 14.50 -8.23
C ARG A 149 7.18 14.19 -8.71
N PRO A 150 6.49 13.17 -8.14
CA PRO A 150 5.08 13.00 -8.43
C PRO A 150 4.36 14.26 -7.96
N VAL A 151 3.76 14.99 -8.91
CA VAL A 151 2.80 16.05 -8.58
C VAL A 151 1.61 15.32 -7.99
N LYS A 152 1.32 15.53 -6.70
CA LYS A 152 0.10 14.98 -6.11
C LYS A 152 -1.09 15.56 -6.90
N PRO A 153 -1.93 14.73 -7.53
CA PRO A 153 -3.12 15.23 -8.20
C PRO A 153 -3.96 15.99 -7.17
N ARG A 154 -4.40 17.20 -7.52
CA ARG A 154 -5.25 18.00 -6.64
C ARG A 154 -6.65 17.36 -6.66
N VAL A 155 -7.03 16.70 -5.57
CA VAL A 155 -8.37 16.12 -5.44
C VAL A 155 -9.40 17.26 -5.48
N ALA A 156 -10.38 17.17 -6.38
CA ALA A 156 -11.43 18.18 -6.49
C ALA A 156 -12.21 18.27 -5.16
N PRO A 157 -12.59 19.47 -4.67
CA PRO A 157 -13.30 19.62 -3.40
C PRO A 157 -14.56 18.75 -3.28
N ALA A 158 -15.29 18.55 -4.39
CA ALA A 158 -16.47 17.69 -4.43
C ALA A 158 -16.15 16.20 -4.22
N VAL A 159 -15.00 15.71 -4.71
CA VAL A 159 -14.53 14.33 -4.48
C VAL A 159 -14.10 14.17 -3.02
N ALA A 160 -13.36 15.14 -2.48
CA ALA A 160 -12.96 15.13 -1.07
C ALA A 160 -14.15 15.09 -0.11
N ARG A 161 -15.23 15.83 -0.41
CA ARG A 161 -16.49 15.77 0.36
C ARG A 161 -17.14 14.38 0.30
N ARG A 162 -17.25 13.78 -0.89
CA ARG A 162 -17.78 12.42 -1.07
C ARG A 162 -16.95 11.36 -0.32
N ILE A 163 -15.62 11.48 -0.33
CA ILE A 163 -14.72 10.63 0.47
C ILE A 163 -15.06 10.75 1.96
N GLY A 164 -15.19 11.98 2.47
CA GLY A 164 -15.54 12.22 3.87
C GLY A 164 -16.89 11.58 4.24
N ALA A 165 -17.93 11.84 3.45
CA ALA A 165 -19.27 11.30 3.69
C ALA A 165 -19.29 9.75 3.71
N LEU A 166 -18.57 9.10 2.79
CA LEU A 166 -18.45 7.64 2.76
C LEU A 166 -17.63 7.08 3.93
N VAL A 167 -16.61 7.81 4.40
CA VAL A 167 -15.83 7.42 5.59
C VAL A 167 -16.69 7.48 6.84
N ASP A 168 -17.46 8.56 7.00
CA ASP A 168 -18.35 8.77 8.15
C ASP A 168 -19.47 7.72 8.16
N TRP A 169 -20.17 7.55 7.04
CA TRP A 169 -21.19 6.51 6.89
C TRP A 169 -20.65 5.12 7.23
N ARG A 170 -19.45 4.78 6.73
CA ARG A 170 -18.83 3.48 7.00
C ARG A 170 -18.50 3.27 8.47
N ALA A 171 -18.08 4.33 9.18
CA ALA A 171 -17.78 4.27 10.60
C ALA A 171 -19.04 3.99 11.44
N GLU A 172 -20.21 4.46 10.98
CA GLU A 172 -21.51 4.16 11.60
C GLU A 172 -22.04 2.77 11.20
N ALA A 173 -21.89 2.38 9.93
CA ALA A 173 -22.40 1.11 9.43
C ALA A 173 -21.64 -0.10 10.01
N ALA A 174 -20.32 -0.02 10.12
CA ALA A 174 -19.45 -1.11 10.58
C ALA A 174 -19.87 -1.76 11.91
N PRO A 175 -20.06 -1.02 13.02
CA PRO A 175 -20.51 -1.61 14.28
C PRO A 175 -21.95 -2.16 14.17
N ARG A 176 -22.85 -1.50 13.44
CA ARG A 176 -24.24 -1.97 13.25
C ARG A 176 -24.30 -3.35 12.59
N VAL A 177 -23.40 -3.61 11.64
CA VAL A 177 -23.31 -4.92 10.98
C VAL A 177 -22.30 -5.86 11.63
N GLY A 178 -21.56 -5.42 12.65
CA GLY A 178 -20.51 -6.22 13.29
C GLY A 178 -19.43 -6.67 12.30
N LEU A 179 -18.96 -5.76 11.44
CA LEU A 179 -17.86 -6.00 10.50
C LEU A 179 -16.75 -4.96 10.69
N ASP A 180 -15.52 -5.33 10.35
CA ASP A 180 -14.42 -4.37 10.20
C ASP A 180 -14.77 -3.31 9.14
N PRO A 181 -14.50 -2.02 9.36
CA PRO A 181 -14.77 -0.96 8.38
C PRO A 181 -14.18 -1.25 7.00
N GLY A 182 -12.98 -1.85 6.94
CA GLY A 182 -12.33 -2.25 5.71
C GLY A 182 -13.10 -3.31 4.92
N LEU A 183 -13.87 -4.18 5.58
CA LEU A 183 -14.75 -5.15 4.94
C LEU A 183 -16.06 -4.54 4.45
N VAL A 184 -16.63 -3.59 5.21
CA VAL A 184 -17.84 -2.86 4.82
C VAL A 184 -17.60 -2.10 3.53
N LEU A 185 -16.56 -1.26 3.50
CA LEU A 185 -16.18 -0.53 2.28
C LEU A 185 -14.68 -0.19 2.30
N PRO A 186 -13.84 -0.94 1.57
CA PRO A 186 -12.40 -0.68 1.46
C PRO A 186 -12.07 0.75 1.02
N ARG A 187 -10.96 1.32 1.51
CA ARG A 187 -10.54 2.69 1.19
C ARG A 187 -10.42 2.95 -0.32
N ARG A 188 -9.92 1.97 -1.08
CA ARG A 188 -9.84 2.00 -2.55
C ARG A 188 -11.21 2.14 -3.22
N LEU A 189 -12.25 1.52 -2.66
CA LEU A 189 -13.61 1.65 -3.18
C LEU A 189 -14.23 2.98 -2.79
N ILE A 190 -13.94 3.51 -1.58
CA ILE A 190 -14.34 4.87 -1.20
C ILE A 190 -13.82 5.90 -2.21
N GLU A 191 -12.53 5.85 -2.53
CA GLU A 191 -11.91 6.72 -3.55
C GLU A 191 -12.60 6.59 -4.90
N ARG A 192 -12.75 5.35 -5.39
CA ARG A 192 -13.36 5.07 -6.71
C ARG A 192 -14.82 5.52 -6.78
N LEU A 193 -15.61 5.28 -5.73
CA LEU A 193 -17.02 5.71 -5.65
C LEU A 193 -17.13 7.24 -5.54
N ALA A 194 -16.24 7.86 -4.74
CA ALA A 194 -16.19 9.30 -4.62
C ALA A 194 -15.74 10.00 -5.90
N GLU A 195 -15.00 9.34 -6.79
CA GLU A 195 -14.68 9.86 -8.12
C GLU A 195 -15.85 9.65 -9.09
N SER A 196 -16.33 8.41 -9.24
CA SER A 196 -17.39 8.05 -10.20
C SER A 196 -18.78 8.59 -9.86
N ALA A 197 -19.10 8.81 -8.58
CA ALA A 197 -20.42 9.22 -8.06
C ALA A 197 -21.60 8.54 -8.77
N PRO A 198 -21.77 7.21 -8.62
CA PRO A 198 -22.98 6.55 -9.07
C PRO A 198 -24.22 7.17 -8.40
N THR A 199 -25.30 7.28 -9.16
CA THR A 199 -26.56 7.91 -8.73
C THR A 199 -27.69 6.92 -8.51
N ASP A 200 -27.51 5.67 -8.93
CA ASP A 200 -28.48 4.58 -8.83
C ASP A 200 -27.77 3.24 -8.58
N LEU A 201 -28.55 2.20 -8.31
CA LEU A 201 -28.00 0.88 -7.98
C LEU A 201 -27.30 0.20 -9.16
N GLU A 202 -27.71 0.51 -10.39
CA GLU A 202 -27.12 -0.06 -11.60
C GLU A 202 -25.71 0.49 -11.83
N THR A 203 -25.57 1.81 -11.81
CA THR A 203 -24.28 2.50 -11.91
C THR A 203 -23.38 2.17 -10.72
N LEU A 204 -23.94 1.99 -9.52
CA LEU A 204 -23.19 1.52 -8.37
C LEU A 204 -22.64 0.12 -8.59
N GLN A 205 -23.47 -0.82 -9.06
CA GLN A 205 -23.08 -2.22 -9.31
C GLN A 205 -22.04 -2.35 -10.43
N ALA A 206 -22.01 -1.41 -11.37
CA ALA A 206 -21.02 -1.35 -12.45
C ALA A 206 -19.63 -0.88 -11.98
N VAL A 207 -19.50 -0.35 -10.75
CA VAL A 207 -18.20 0.10 -10.23
C VAL A 207 -17.26 -1.08 -10.02
N GLU A 208 -16.15 -1.09 -10.75
CA GLU A 208 -15.17 -2.16 -10.67
C GLU A 208 -14.74 -2.45 -9.22
N GLY A 209 -14.84 -3.73 -8.84
CA GLY A 209 -14.45 -4.22 -7.53
C GLY A 209 -15.51 -4.06 -6.44
N ILE A 210 -16.68 -3.45 -6.71
CA ILE A 210 -17.82 -3.58 -5.81
C ILE A 210 -18.43 -4.98 -5.96
N ARG A 211 -18.79 -5.59 -4.83
CA ARG A 211 -19.45 -6.90 -4.79
C ARG A 211 -20.96 -6.72 -4.79
N ARG A 212 -21.69 -7.67 -5.37
CA ARG A 212 -23.16 -7.71 -5.39
C ARG A 212 -23.73 -7.71 -3.99
N TRP A 213 -23.14 -8.47 -3.07
CA TRP A 213 -23.60 -8.48 -1.68
C TRP A 213 -23.52 -7.09 -1.03
N ARG A 214 -22.51 -6.29 -1.38
CA ARG A 214 -22.31 -4.94 -0.84
C ARG A 214 -23.36 -3.97 -1.39
N VAL A 215 -23.71 -4.10 -2.67
CA VAL A 215 -24.81 -3.33 -3.28
C VAL A 215 -26.15 -3.73 -2.67
N GLY A 216 -26.41 -5.02 -2.51
CA GLY A 216 -27.65 -5.51 -1.90
C GLY A 216 -27.81 -5.12 -0.43
N ALA A 217 -26.71 -5.11 0.33
CA ALA A 217 -26.73 -4.78 1.76
C ALA A 217 -26.72 -3.27 2.04
N PHE A 218 -26.01 -2.49 1.23
CA PHE A 218 -25.69 -1.09 1.56
C PHE A 218 -25.93 -0.10 0.42
N GLY A 219 -26.40 -0.56 -0.74
CA GLY A 219 -26.52 0.26 -1.94
C GLY A 219 -27.24 1.59 -1.72
N PRO A 220 -28.46 1.60 -1.16
CA PRO A 220 -29.19 2.84 -0.88
C PRO A 220 -28.43 3.77 0.09
N GLU A 221 -27.78 3.22 1.10
CA GLU A 221 -27.04 4.01 2.09
C GLU A 221 -25.76 4.64 1.47
N ILE A 222 -25.04 3.87 0.63
CA ILE A 222 -23.87 4.34 -0.11
C ILE A 222 -24.28 5.48 -1.07
N LEU A 223 -25.38 5.32 -1.79
CA LEU A 223 -25.91 6.35 -2.71
C LEU A 223 -26.35 7.61 -1.94
N GLY A 224 -26.97 7.45 -0.77
CA GLY A 224 -27.33 8.56 0.12
C GLY A 224 -26.10 9.37 0.55
N ALA A 225 -25.07 8.68 1.05
CA ALA A 225 -23.80 9.29 1.45
C ALA A 225 -23.12 10.03 0.27
N LEU A 226 -23.16 9.46 -0.95
CA LEU A 226 -22.63 10.11 -2.16
C LEU A 226 -23.41 11.36 -2.57
N ALA A 227 -24.74 11.34 -2.44
CA ALA A 227 -25.62 12.45 -2.75
C ALA A 227 -25.56 13.59 -1.71
N GLY A 228 -24.86 13.37 -0.58
CA GLY A 228 -24.82 14.32 0.54
C GLY A 228 -26.15 14.42 1.29
N LYS A 229 -27.04 13.43 1.12
CA LYS A 229 -28.27 13.31 1.89
C LYS A 229 -27.93 12.48 3.14
N ASP A 230 -27.97 13.18 4.27
CA ASP A 230 -27.84 12.69 5.64
C ASP A 230 -26.41 12.45 6.17
N GLY A 231 -25.86 13.51 6.77
CA GLY A 231 -24.71 13.47 7.68
C GLY A 231 -24.62 14.66 8.66
N HIS A 232 -25.63 15.54 8.72
CA HIS A 232 -25.61 16.78 9.52
C HIS A 232 -26.87 17.02 10.36
N ALA A 233 -27.56 15.97 10.82
CA ALA A 233 -28.74 16.12 11.69
C ALA A 233 -28.46 16.04 13.21
N HIS A 234 -27.20 15.93 13.66
CA HIS A 234 -26.94 15.82 15.12
C HIS A 234 -25.75 16.61 15.68
N ARG A 235 -25.40 17.75 15.09
CA ARG A 235 -24.38 18.64 15.69
C ARG A 235 -24.76 20.11 15.62
N ARG A 236 -25.93 20.50 16.13
CA ARG A 236 -26.23 21.87 16.59
C ARG A 236 -27.22 21.84 17.75
N GLN A 237 -26.96 22.70 18.75
CA GLN A 237 -27.65 22.90 20.04
C GLN A 237 -27.24 21.86 21.10
N THR A 238 -26.48 22.20 22.15
CA THR A 238 -26.64 23.36 23.05
C THR A 238 -25.36 24.17 23.22
N GLY A 239 -25.39 25.42 22.76
CA GLY A 239 -24.64 26.52 23.33
C GLY A 239 -25.67 27.55 23.79
N ASP A 240 -25.80 27.69 25.10
CA ASP A 240 -26.42 28.81 25.81
C ASP A 240 -25.83 28.68 27.23
N GLY A 241 -25.24 29.66 27.90
CA GLY A 241 -25.08 31.09 27.71
C GLY A 241 -24.43 31.54 29.03
N LEU A 242 -23.44 32.43 28.91
CA LEU A 242 -22.57 33.05 29.94
C LEU A 242 -23.29 33.57 31.23
N PRO A 243 -22.61 34.00 32.33
CA PRO A 243 -21.36 34.79 32.28
C PRO A 243 -20.30 34.61 33.39
N ALA A 244 -19.16 35.23 33.11
CA ALA A 244 -18.12 35.59 34.06
C ALA A 244 -18.66 36.55 35.15
N GLY A 245 -18.23 36.32 36.39
CA GLY A 245 -18.49 37.17 37.55
C GLY A 245 -17.34 37.06 38.56
N ARG A 246 -16.72 38.21 38.79
CA ARG A 246 -15.54 38.57 39.61
C ARG A 246 -15.50 38.14 41.09
N GLU A 247 -14.25 38.14 41.58
CA GLU A 247 -13.74 38.65 42.88
C GLU A 247 -13.92 37.82 44.18
N GLY A 248 -12.77 37.52 44.81
CA GLY A 248 -12.48 38.07 46.15
C GLY A 248 -12.52 37.13 47.36
N ALA A 249 -11.32 36.95 47.95
CA ALA A 249 -11.04 36.90 49.40
C ALA A 249 -11.42 35.66 50.25
N GLY A 250 -10.50 35.32 51.16
CA GLY A 250 -10.81 34.65 52.43
C GLY A 250 -9.94 33.42 52.69
N GLY A 251 -9.01 33.54 53.64
CA GLY A 251 -8.05 32.49 53.97
C GLY A 251 -8.52 31.49 55.01
N ALA A 252 -7.77 30.39 55.10
CA ALA A 252 -7.17 29.78 56.29
C ALA A 252 -6.38 28.55 55.82
#